data_AF-A0A2T7BM36-F1
#
_entry.id   AF-A0A2T7BM36-F1
#
_cell.length_a   1.000
_cell.length_b   1.000
_cell.length_c   1.000
_cell.angle_alpha   90.00
_cell.angle_beta   90.00
_cell.angle_gamma   90.00
#
_symmetry.space_group_name_H-M   'P 1'
#
loop_
_entity.id
_entity.type
_entity.pdbx_description
1 polymer ?
#
loop_
_entity_poly.entity_id
_entity_poly.type
_entity_poly.pdbx_seq_one_letter_code
_entity_poly.pdbx_strand_id
1 'polypeptide(L)'
;MSEHTIFAWSIFVIMFTGPGILGYYVLSRHKEKMELIKRGDYAFQANYLENARYGALSKGILLLCLSLGIGIGFFLTKDATGSALVVGYLIPILGCCGLGLLLYYFIVNARLRKDA
;
A
#
# COMPACT_ATOMS: atom_id res chain seq x y z
N MET A 1 9.24 -30.14 3.68
CA MET A 1 9.53 -29.23 2.54
C MET A 1 10.87 -28.61 2.80
N SER A 2 11.82 -28.69 1.85
CA SER A 2 13.16 -28.14 2.05
C SER A 2 13.10 -26.61 2.10
N GLU A 3 13.93 -25.99 2.94
CA GLU A 3 13.97 -24.52 3.12
C GLU A 3 14.12 -23.77 1.78
N HIS A 4 14.84 -24.36 0.83
CA HIS A 4 15.01 -23.84 -0.52
C HIS A 4 13.70 -23.75 -1.32
N THR A 5 12.77 -24.69 -1.13
CA THR A 5 11.47 -24.65 -1.82
C THR A 5 10.60 -23.51 -1.30
N ILE A 6 10.58 -23.28 0.01
CA ILE A 6 9.79 -22.19 0.61
C ILE A 6 10.33 -20.83 0.15
N PHE A 7 11.66 -20.68 0.08
CA PHE A 7 12.30 -19.45 -0.38
C PHE A 7 12.01 -19.15 -1.87
N ALA A 8 12.07 -20.17 -2.73
CA ALA A 8 11.75 -20.05 -4.15
C ALA A 8 10.28 -19.65 -4.38
N TRP A 9 9.35 -20.26 -3.65
CA TRP A 9 7.92 -19.91 -3.73
C TRP A 9 7.65 -18.48 -3.24
N SER A 10 8.34 -18.02 -2.21
CA SER A 10 8.22 -16.65 -1.68
C SER A 10 8.61 -15.60 -2.73
N ILE A 11 9.72 -15.82 -3.44
CA ILE A 11 10.20 -14.93 -4.50
C ILE A 11 9.21 -14.90 -5.67
N PHE A 12 8.70 -16.06 -6.07
CA PHE A 12 7.71 -16.16 -7.14
C PHE A 12 6.44 -15.38 -6.82
N VAL A 13 5.91 -15.52 -5.59
CA VAL A 13 4.73 -14.78 -5.16
C VAL A 13 4.99 -13.27 -5.23
N ILE A 14 6.12 -12.79 -4.70
CA ILE A 14 6.43 -11.35 -4.73
C ILE A 14 6.58 -10.83 -6.17
N MET A 15 7.27 -11.59 -7.03
CA MET A 15 7.55 -11.20 -8.42
C MET A 15 6.31 -11.14 -9.30
N PHE A 16 5.30 -11.98 -9.06
CA PHE A 16 4.05 -11.94 -9.84
C PHE A 16 3.00 -11.01 -9.23
N THR A 17 2.90 -10.97 -7.90
CA THR A 17 1.86 -10.20 -7.21
C THR A 17 2.16 -8.70 -7.24
N GLY A 18 3.43 -8.30 -7.14
CA GLY A 18 3.86 -6.89 -7.20
C GLY A 18 3.45 -6.18 -8.51
N PRO A 19 3.91 -6.64 -9.69
CA PRO A 19 3.52 -6.06 -10.97
C PRO A 19 2.03 -6.26 -11.28
N GLY A 20 1.39 -7.33 -10.79
CA GLY A 20 -0.06 -7.50 -10.91
C GLY A 20 -0.85 -6.40 -10.19
N ILE A 21 -0.48 -6.08 -8.95
CA ILE A 21 -1.08 -4.99 -8.17
C ILE A 21 -0.79 -3.63 -8.82
N LEU A 22 0.45 -3.40 -9.25
CA LEU A 22 0.85 -2.18 -9.95
C LEU A 22 0.07 -1.98 -11.26
N GLY A 23 -0.02 -3.03 -12.07
CA GLY A 23 -0.77 -3.03 -13.34
C GLY A 23 -2.25 -2.77 -13.11
N TYR A 24 -2.85 -3.43 -12.12
CA TYR A 24 -4.24 -3.19 -11.73
C TYR A 24 -4.47 -1.76 -11.24
N TYR A 25 -3.56 -1.20 -10.45
CA TYR A 25 -3.63 0.18 -9.97
C TYR A 25 -3.55 1.19 -11.12
N VAL A 26 -2.60 1.01 -12.05
CA VAL A 26 -2.46 1.86 -13.23
C VAL A 26 -3.69 1.79 -14.12
N LEU A 27 -4.21 0.59 -14.38
CA LEU A 27 -5.42 0.39 -15.19
C LEU A 27 -6.66 1.02 -14.54
N SER A 28 -6.82 0.83 -13.22
CA SER A 28 -7.92 1.43 -12.45
C SER A 28 -7.87 2.96 -12.49
N ARG A 29 -6.69 3.56 -12.27
CA ARG A 29 -6.47 5.01 -12.42
C ARG A 29 -6.77 5.51 -13.83
N HIS A 30 -6.42 4.73 -14.85
CA HIS A 30 -6.65 5.11 -16.23
C HIS A 30 -8.13 5.07 -16.60
N LYS A 31 -8.86 4.08 -16.08
CA LYS A 31 -10.32 3.97 -16.24
C LYS A 31 -11.06 5.10 -15.52
N GLU A 32 -10.69 5.41 -14.27
CA GLU A 32 -11.24 6.56 -13.53
C GLU A 32 -11.07 7.86 -14.33
N LYS A 33 -9.85 8.14 -14.82
CA LYS A 33 -9.59 9.34 -15.63
C LYS A 33 -10.45 9.39 -16.89
N MET A 34 -10.57 8.27 -17.62
CA MET A 34 -11.36 8.22 -18.85
C MET A 34 -12.86 8.38 -18.60
N GLU A 35 -13.38 7.83 -17.51
CA GLU A 35 -14.79 7.93 -17.14
C GLU A 35 -15.16 9.36 -16.71
N LEU A 36 -14.26 10.03 -15.99
CA LEU A 36 -14.42 11.43 -15.60
C LEU A 36 -14.37 12.38 -16.81
N ILE A 37 -13.49 12.13 -17.78
CA ILE A 37 -13.45 12.88 -19.05
C ILE A 37 -14.76 12.71 -19.82
N LYS A 38 -15.30 11.49 -19.87
CA LYS A 38 -16.58 11.20 -20.54
C LYS A 38 -17.78 11.90 -19.89
N ARG A 39 -17.73 12.17 -18.59
CA ARG A 39 -18.80 12.88 -17.87
C ARG A 39 -18.76 14.41 -18.05
N GLY A 40 -17.75 14.94 -18.76
CA GLY A 40 -17.63 16.38 -19.03
C GLY A 40 -17.42 17.21 -17.76
N ASP A 41 -17.02 16.57 -16.66
CA ASP A 41 -16.99 17.17 -15.34
C ASP A 41 -15.66 17.91 -15.14
N TYR A 42 -15.64 19.20 -15.50
CA TYR A 42 -14.53 20.11 -15.24
C TYR A 42 -14.31 20.37 -13.73
N ALA A 43 -15.13 19.81 -12.83
CA ALA A 43 -14.97 19.89 -11.38
C ALA A 43 -13.63 19.33 -10.87
N PHE A 44 -12.95 18.49 -11.65
CA PHE A 44 -11.62 18.00 -11.31
C PHE A 44 -10.56 19.10 -11.24
N GLN A 45 -10.74 20.21 -11.96
CA GLN A 45 -9.80 21.33 -11.90
C GLN A 45 -9.95 22.14 -10.61
N ALA A 46 -11.17 22.20 -10.05
CA ALA A 46 -11.44 22.82 -8.75
C ALA A 46 -10.90 21.97 -7.57
N ASN A 47 -11.01 20.63 -7.65
CA ASN A 47 -10.58 19.71 -6.59
C ASN A 47 -9.21 19.04 -6.83
N TYR A 48 -8.47 19.45 -7.87
CA TYR A 48 -7.15 18.89 -8.19
C TYR A 48 -6.18 18.99 -7.01
N LEU A 49 -6.21 20.13 -6.31
CA LEU A 49 -5.34 20.38 -5.16
C LEU A 49 -5.68 19.45 -3.98
N GLU A 50 -6.96 19.20 -3.73
CA GLU A 50 -7.40 18.26 -2.68
C GLU A 50 -7.06 16.81 -3.05
N ASN A 51 -7.32 16.39 -4.29
CA ASN A 51 -6.94 15.06 -4.76
C ASN A 51 -5.42 14.84 -4.73
N ALA A 52 -4.62 15.88 -5.02
CA ALA A 52 -3.16 15.84 -4.87
C ALA A 52 -2.76 15.71 -3.39
N ARG A 53 -3.43 16.41 -2.48
CA ARG A 53 -3.21 16.29 -1.03
C ARG A 53 -3.54 14.89 -0.50
N TYR A 54 -4.67 14.31 -0.88
CA TYR A 54 -5.02 12.93 -0.51
C TYR A 54 -4.03 11.91 -1.08
N GLY A 55 -3.58 12.12 -2.32
CA GLY A 55 -2.54 11.30 -2.93
C GLY A 55 -1.19 11.38 -2.20
N ALA A 56 -0.78 12.58 -1.79
CA ALA A 56 0.44 12.77 -1.00
C ALA A 56 0.30 12.16 0.41
N LEU A 57 -0.87 12.31 1.04
CA LEU A 57 -1.17 11.74 2.37
C LEU A 57 -1.13 10.21 2.35
N SER A 58 -1.77 9.60 1.35
CA SER A 58 -1.75 8.14 1.17
C SER A 58 -0.32 7.61 1.01
N LYS A 59 0.48 8.24 0.15
CA LYS A 59 1.89 7.86 -0.04
C LYS A 59 2.72 8.04 1.23
N GLY A 60 2.51 9.14 1.97
CA GLY A 60 3.20 9.42 3.23
C GLY A 60 2.89 8.37 4.30
N ILE A 61 1.62 8.00 4.47
CA ILE A 61 1.21 6.96 5.41
C ILE A 61 1.79 5.60 5.02
N LEU A 62 1.79 5.25 3.73
CA LEU A 62 2.42 4.01 3.25
C LEU A 62 3.92 3.98 3.54
N LEU A 63 4.63 5.09 3.31
CA LEU A 63 6.07 5.20 3.57
C LEU A 63 6.40 5.08 5.07
N LEU A 64 5.58 5.70 5.93
CA LEU A 64 5.70 5.59 7.39
C LEU A 64 5.41 4.17 7.89
N CYS A 65 4.36 3.53 7.36
CA CYS A 65 4.03 2.16 7.73
C CYS A 65 5.09 1.16 7.28
N LEU A 66 5.69 1.38 6.11
CA LEU A 66 6.74 0.54 5.58
C LEU A 66 8.05 0.71 6.37
N SER A 67 8.42 1.95 6.73
CA SER A 67 9.59 2.19 7.57
C SER A 67 9.42 1.63 8.99
N LEU A 68 8.24 1.77 9.59
CA LEU A 68 7.92 1.17 10.89
C LEU A 68 7.91 -0.35 10.84
N GLY A 69 7.28 -0.95 9.82
CA GLY A 69 7.23 -2.39 9.64
C GLY A 69 8.62 -3.01 9.47
N ILE A 70 9.50 -2.38 8.70
CA ILE A 70 10.90 -2.80 8.56
C ILE A 70 11.65 -2.62 9.89
N GLY A 71 11.47 -1.49 10.59
CA GLY A 71 12.12 -1.24 11.88
C GLY A 71 11.74 -2.30 12.93
N ILE A 72 10.45 -2.62 13.05
CA ILE A 72 9.94 -3.66 13.96
C ILE A 72 10.47 -5.03 13.54
N GLY A 73 10.44 -5.35 12.23
CA GLY A 73 11.01 -6.58 11.69
C GLY A 73 12.49 -6.74 12.00
N PHE A 74 13.28 -5.66 11.94
CA PHE A 74 14.71 -5.67 12.28
C PHE A 74 14.95 -6.03 13.76
N PHE A 75 14.18 -5.45 14.68
CA PHE A 75 14.30 -5.79 16.11
C PHE A 75 13.89 -7.23 16.40
N LEU A 76 12.86 -7.76 15.73
CA LEU A 76 12.37 -9.13 15.90
C LEU A 76 13.30 -10.19 15.29
N THR A 77 14.03 -9.85 14.23
CA THR A 77 14.84 -10.82 13.47
C THR A 77 16.35 -10.72 13.72
N LYS A 78 16.78 -9.81 14.61
CA LYS A 78 18.18 -9.57 14.98
C LYS A 78 19.00 -10.87 15.18
N ASP A 79 18.43 -11.85 15.87
CA ASP A 79 19.11 -13.10 16.24
C ASP A 79 18.56 -14.32 15.48
N ALA A 80 17.67 -14.10 14.50
CA ALA A 80 17.03 -15.16 13.73
C ALA A 80 17.81 -15.49 12.46
N THR A 81 17.85 -16.76 12.07
CA THR A 81 18.47 -17.23 10.81
C THR A 81 17.49 -18.10 10.01
N GLY A 82 17.72 -18.23 8.71
CA GLY A 82 16.91 -19.08 7.81
C GLY A 82 15.50 -18.53 7.52
N SER A 83 14.52 -19.42 7.36
CA SER A 83 13.14 -19.06 6.97
C SER A 83 12.40 -18.18 7.99
N ALA A 84 12.81 -18.21 9.26
CA ALA A 84 12.26 -17.36 10.32
C ALA A 84 12.51 -15.86 10.07
N LEU A 85 13.59 -15.53 9.36
CA LEU A 85 13.97 -14.17 9.02
C LEU A 85 12.92 -13.55 8.07
N VAL A 86 12.56 -14.27 7.00
CA VAL A 86 11.57 -13.80 6.01
C VAL A 86 10.20 -13.61 6.64
N VAL A 87 9.74 -14.58 7.43
CA VAL A 87 8.45 -14.51 8.13
C VAL A 87 8.43 -13.38 9.16
N GLY A 88 9.56 -13.17 9.86
CA GLY A 88 9.73 -12.11 10.85
C GLY A 88 9.68 -10.69 10.27
N TYR A 89 10.01 -10.49 8.99
CA TYR A 89 9.79 -9.20 8.31
C TYR A 89 8.40 -9.10 7.66
N LEU A 90 7.88 -10.19 7.10
CA LEU A 90 6.58 -10.18 6.42
C LEU A 90 5.44 -9.79 7.35
N ILE A 91 5.37 -10.37 8.54
CA ILE A 91 4.29 -10.12 9.51
C ILE A 91 4.20 -8.64 9.91
N PRO A 92 5.27 -7.99 10.40
CA PRO A 92 5.20 -6.58 10.80
C PRO A 92 5.01 -5.63 9.61
N ILE A 93 5.58 -5.92 8.43
CA ILE A 93 5.35 -5.10 7.24
C ILE A 93 3.87 -5.15 6.82
N LEU A 94 3.28 -6.34 6.72
CA LEU A 94 1.86 -6.48 6.37
C LEU A 94 0.95 -5.84 7.45
N GLY A 95 1.26 -6.07 8.73
CA GLY A 95 0.50 -5.52 9.84
C GLY A 95 0.51 -4.00 9.87
N CYS A 96 1.68 -3.37 9.77
CA CYS A 96 1.81 -1.92 9.73
C CYS A 96 1.18 -1.32 8.47
N CYS A 97 1.33 -1.94 7.29
CA CYS A 97 0.64 -1.50 6.08
C CYS A 97 -0.89 -1.58 6.22
N GLY A 98 -1.42 -2.66 6.80
CA GLY A 98 -2.85 -2.81 7.04
C GLY A 98 -3.40 -1.73 7.97
N LEU A 99 -2.71 -1.47 9.08
CA LEU A 99 -3.07 -0.39 10.01
C LEU A 99 -2.99 0.99 9.36
N GLY A 100 -1.97 1.24 8.52
CA GLY A 100 -1.83 2.49 7.77
C GLY A 100 -3.00 2.75 6.83
N LEU A 101 -3.43 1.73 6.08
CA LEU A 101 -4.57 1.83 5.18
C LEU A 101 -5.88 2.08 5.93
N LEU A 102 -6.08 1.44 7.09
CA LEU A 102 -7.24 1.70 7.95
C LEU A 102 -7.25 3.14 8.46
N LEU A 103 -6.10 3.65 8.94
CA LEU A 103 -5.99 5.05 9.38
C LEU A 103 -6.28 6.03 8.24
N TYR A 104 -5.73 5.78 7.05
CA TYR A 104 -6.04 6.59 5.87
C TYR A 104 -7.54 6.59 5.55
N TYR A 105 -8.18 5.41 5.58
CA TYR A 105 -9.62 5.30 5.35
C TYR A 105 -10.43 6.11 6.37
N PHE A 106 -10.11 6.01 7.67
CA PHE A 106 -10.79 6.78 8.71
C PHE A 106 -10.58 8.29 8.56
N ILE A 107 -9.37 8.75 8.21
CA ILE A 107 -9.09 10.17 7.99
C ILE A 107 -9.92 10.72 6.83
N VAL A 108 -9.95 10.00 5.70
CA VAL A 108 -10.73 10.42 4.52
C VAL A 108 -12.22 10.41 4.82
N ASN A 109 -12.73 9.35 5.47
CA ASN A 109 -14.15 9.24 5.82
C ASN A 109 -14.58 10.32 6.84
N ALA A 110 -13.73 10.63 7.82
CA ALA A 110 -13.99 11.71 8.78
C ALA A 110 -14.02 13.09 8.11
N ARG A 111 -13.22 13.28 7.05
CA ARG A 111 -13.22 14.53 6.28
C ARG A 111 -14.47 14.66 5.41
N LEU A 112 -14.83 13.60 4.67
CA LEU A 112 -16.04 13.57 3.85
C LEU A 112 -17.31 13.81 4.67
N ARG A 113 -17.37 13.34 5.93
CA ARG A 113 -18.51 13.60 6.83
C ARG A 113 -18.59 15.04 7.35
N LYS A 114 -17.50 15.82 7.33
CA LYS A 114 -17.51 17.23 7.73
C LYS A 114 -17.92 18.16 6.58
N ASP A 115 -17.75 17.70 5.35
CA ASP A 115 -18.02 18.46 4.14
C ASP A 115 -19.42 18.13 3.54
N ALA A 116 -20.20 17.25 4.19
CA ALA A 116 -21.57 16.85 3.85
C ALA A 116 -22.58 17.44 4.84
#